data_AF-A0A261GQZ9-F1
#
_entry.id   AF-A0A261GQZ9-F1
#
_cell.length_a   1.000
_cell.length_b   1.000
_cell.length_c   1.000
_cell.angle_alpha   90.00
_cell.angle_beta   90.00
_cell.angle_gamma   90.00
#
_symmetry.space_group_name_H-M   'P 1'
#
loop_
_entity.id
_entity.type
_entity.pdbx_description
1 polymer ?
#
loop_
_entity_poly.entity_id
_entity_poly.type
_entity_poly.pdbx_seq_one_letter_code
_entity_poly.pdbx_strand_id
1 'polypeptide(L)' 'MVCYPLERLHEEIAFLGYYLHWSYESLLEMEHTERQQWISQTSAINRKINEDQDATSSSASILSIT' A
#
# COMPACT_ATOMS: atom_id res chain seq x y z
N MET A 1 -20.37 12.37 -19.42
CA MET A 1 -20.30 11.95 -18.01
C MET A 1 -19.37 10.77 -17.94
N VAL A 2 -18.17 10.94 -17.39
CA VAL A 2 -17.17 9.86 -17.31
C VAL A 2 -17.49 9.07 -16.05
N CYS A 3 -18.05 7.87 -16.21
CA CYS A 3 -18.28 6.97 -15.08
C CYS A 3 -16.95 6.41 -14.63
N TYR A 4 -16.70 6.41 -13.32
CA TYR A 4 -15.51 5.77 -12.78
C TYR A 4 -15.61 4.25 -13.01
N PRO A 5 -14.55 3.58 -13.51
CA PRO A 5 -14.60 2.14 -13.73
C PRO A 5 -14.77 1.41 -12.39
N LEU A 6 -15.89 0.69 -12.24
CA LEU A 6 -16.26 -0.03 -11.02
C LEU A 6 -15.19 -1.07 -10.63
N GLU A 7 -14.54 -1.69 -11.62
CA GLU A 7 -13.43 -2.62 -11.39
C GLU A 7 -12.28 -1.95 -10.64
N ARG A 8 -11.91 -0.73 -11.03
CA ARG A 8 -10.84 0.02 -10.35
C ARG A 8 -11.22 0.39 -8.92
N LEU A 9 -12.47 0.80 -8.71
CA LEU A 9 -12.98 1.07 -7.36
C LEU A 9 -12.79 -0.13 -6.43
N HIS A 10 -13.17 -1.33 -6.89
CA HIS A 10 -13.03 -2.54 -6.09
C HIS A 10 -11.55 -2.90 -5.83
N GLU A 11 -10.67 -2.73 -6.82
CA GLU A 11 -9.22 -2.93 -6.65
C GLU A 11 -8.64 -1.99 -5.58
N GLU A 12 -9.01 -0.70 -5.61
CA GLU A 12 -8.57 0.30 -4.62
C GLU A 12 -9.01 -0.05 -3.20
N ILE A 13 -10.28 -0.42 -3.04
CA ILE A 13 -10.86 -0.76 -1.75
C ILE A 13 -10.24 -2.05 -1.21
N ALA A 14 -10.02 -3.06 -2.07
CA ALA A 14 -9.36 -4.29 -1.68
C ALA A 14 -7.91 -4.04 -1.24
N PHE A 15 -7.17 -3.20 -1.97
CA PHE A 15 -5.80 -2.82 -1.62
C PHE A 15 -5.75 -2.11 -0.27
N LEU A 16 -6.54 -1.05 -0.08
CA LEU A 16 -6.55 -0.30 1.16
C LEU A 16 -7.08 -1.13 2.33
N GLY A 17 -8.14 -1.92 2.12
CA GLY A 17 -8.69 -2.82 3.14
C GLY A 17 -7.69 -3.89 3.58
N TYR A 18 -6.88 -4.42 2.66
CA TYR A 18 -5.84 -5.39 3.00
C TYR A 18 -4.67 -4.79 3.79
N TYR A 19 -4.18 -3.60 3.41
CA TYR A 19 -3.00 -3.00 4.03
C TYR A 19 -3.30 -2.15 5.27
N LEU A 20 -4.42 -1.44 5.30
CA LEU A 20 -4.79 -0.52 6.38
C LEU A 20 -5.85 -1.09 7.32
N HIS A 21 -6.47 -2.22 6.94
CA HIS A 21 -7.54 -2.86 7.71
C HIS A 21 -8.73 -1.95 8.04
N TRP A 22 -8.97 -0.94 7.20
CA TRP A 22 -10.16 -0.07 7.31
C TRP A 22 -11.42 -0.82 6.90
N SER A 23 -12.57 -0.36 7.42
CA SER A 23 -13.85 -0.93 7.05
C SER A 23 -14.20 -0.57 5.59
N TYR A 24 -14.91 -1.47 4.94
CA TYR A 24 -15.38 -1.28 3.57
C TYR A 24 -16.24 0.00 3.42
N GLU A 25 -17.07 0.28 4.42
CA GLU A 25 -17.95 1.45 4.45
C GLU A 25 -17.14 2.76 4.49
N SER A 26 -16.14 2.86 5.37
CA SER A 26 -15.29 4.05 5.44
C SER A 26 -14.51 4.29 4.15
N LEU A 27 -14.09 3.22 3.45
CA LEU A 27 -13.41 3.34 2.16
C LEU A 27 -14.33 3.80 1.01
N LEU A 28 -15.63 3.50 1.10
CA LEU A 28 -16.64 3.97 0.15
C LEU A 28 -17.03 5.43 0.39
N GLU A 29 -17.00 5.88 1.64
CA GLU A 29 -17.29 7.28 2.01
C GLU A 29 -16.18 8.26 1.60
N MET A 30 -14.96 7.76 1.37
CA MET A 30 -13.84 8.57 0.93
C MET A 30 -14.00 9.10 -0.50
N GLU A 31 -13.51 10.32 -0.72
CA GLU A 31 -13.44 10.93 -2.05
C GLU A 31 -12.49 10.12 -2.96
N HIS A 32 -12.77 10.08 -4.26
CA HIS A 32 -11.95 9.34 -5.23
C HIS A 32 -10.49 9.81 -5.21
N THR A 33 -10.29 11.12 -5.10
CA THR A 33 -8.95 11.73 -5.05
C THR A 33 -8.20 11.31 -3.79
N GLU A 34 -8.92 11.20 -2.68
CA GLU A 34 -8.36 10.83 -1.40
C GLU A 34 -7.87 9.38 -1.40
N ARG A 35 -8.68 8.43 -1.91
CA ARG A 35 -8.26 7.02 -2.05
C ARG A 35 -6.99 6.88 -2.89
N GLN A 36 -6.92 7.59 -4.01
CA GLN A 36 -5.74 7.59 -4.89
C GLN A 36 -4.48 8.09 -4.16
N GLN A 37 -4.62 9.14 -3.36
CA GLN A 37 -3.53 9.65 -2.54
C GLN A 37 -3.06 8.61 -1.52
N TRP A 38 -3.98 7.96 -0.80
CA TRP A 38 -3.65 6.92 0.18
C TRP A 38 -2.96 5.71 -0.46
N ILE A 39 -3.39 5.27 -1.64
CA ILE A 39 -2.74 4.16 -2.37
C ILE A 39 -1.29 4.52 -2.70
N SER A 40 -1.04 5.74 -3.17
CA SER A 40 0.32 6.22 -3.46
C SER A 40 1.19 6.24 -2.20
N GLN A 41 0.66 6.76 -1.09
CA GLN A 41 1.36 6.83 0.19
C GLN A 41 1.68 5.44 0.76
N THR A 42 0.70 4.54 0.81
CA THR A 42 0.88 3.18 1.31
C THR A 42 1.89 2.41 0.46
N SER A 43 1.87 2.60 -0.86
CA SER A 43 2.84 1.98 -1.78
C SER A 43 4.26 2.52 -1.56
N ALA A 44 4.42 3.82 -1.31
CA ALA A 44 5.72 4.44 -1.02
C ALA A 44 6.30 3.94 0.32
N ILE A 45 5.47 3.85 1.36
CA ILE A 45 5.87 3.31 2.67
C ILE A 45 6.30 1.84 2.54
N ASN A 46 5.50 1.02 1.86
CA ASN A 46 5.79 -0.40 1.67
C ASN A 46 7.11 -0.62 0.91
N ARG A 47 7.34 0.17 -0.16
CA ARG A 47 8.61 0.13 -0.90
C ARG A 47 9.80 0.42 0.00
N LYS A 48 9.73 1.48 0.81
CA LYS A 48 10.81 1.86 1.72
C LYS A 48 11.10 0.75 2.75
N ILE A 49 10.05 0.20 3.36
CA ILE A 49 10.20 -0.89 4.35
C ILE A 49 10.88 -2.11 3.73
N ASN A 50 10.49 -2.51 2.51
CA ASN A 50 11.12 -3.63 1.83
C ASN A 50 12.60 -3.34 1.49
N GLU A 51 12.91 -2.14 0.99
CA GLU A 51 14.29 -1.73 0.71
C GLU A 51 15.17 -1.75 1.97
N ASP A 52 14.65 -1.29 3.11
CA ASP A 52 15.33 -1.34 4.41
C ASP A 52 15.51 -2.79 4.92
N GLN A 53 14.56 -3.69 4.65
CA GLN A 53 14.67 -5.12 4.99
C GLN A 53 15.73 -5.84 4.15
N ASP A 54 15.78 -5.59 2.84
CA ASP A 54 16.77 -6.16 1.93
C ASP A 54 18.21 -5.74 2.32
N ALA A 55 18.38 -4.47 2.73
CA ALA A 55 19.65 -3.94 3.21
C ALA A 55 20.09 -4.59 4.55
N THR A 56 19.15 -4.81 5.46
CA THR A 56 19.43 -5.42 6.76
C THR A 56 19.75 -6.92 6.64
N SER A 57 19.04 -7.63 5.76
CA SER A 57 19.27 -9.06 5.48
C SER A 57 20.61 -9.33 4.80
N SER A 58 21.05 -8.42 3.90
CA SER A 58 22.34 -8.52 3.23
C SER A 58 23.54 -8.21 4.14
N SER A 59 23.36 -7.37 5.17
CA SER A 59 24.42 -6.98 6.10
C SER A 59 24.67 -8.04 7.20
N ALA A 60 23.62 -8.75 7.63
CA ALA A 60 23.73 -9.80 8.66
C ALA A 60 24.57 -11.02 8.23
N SER A 61 24.62 -11.35 6.94
CA SER A 61 25.43 -12.47 6.43
C SER A 61 26.94 -12.17 6.41
N ILE A 62 27.35 -10.91 6.37
CA ILE A 62 28.78 -10.52 6.28
C ILE A 62 29.45 -10.58 7.66
N LEU A 63 28.69 -10.40 8.74
CA LEU A 63 29.18 -10.36 10.12
C LEU A 63 29.30 -11.74 10.80
N SER A 64 28.97 -12.83 10.09
CA SER A 64 28.95 -14.20 10.66
C SER A 64 30.16 -15.06 10.28
N ILE A 65 31.18 -14.50 9.61
CA ILE A 65 32.35 -15.25 9.08
C ILE A 65 33.69 -14.84 9.73
N THR A 66 33.67 -14.24 10.92
CA THR A 66 34.90 -13.94 11.70
C THR A 66 34.65 -14.16 13.17
#